data_AF-G2LGM3-F1
#
_entry.id   AF-G2LGM3-F1
#
_cell.length_a   1.000
_cell.length_b   1.000
_cell.length_c   1.000
_cell.angle_alpha   90.00
_cell.angle_beta   90.00
_cell.angle_gamma   90.00
#
_symmetry.space_group_name_H-M   'P 1'
#
loop_
_entity.id
_entity.type
_entity.pdbx_description
1 polymer ?
#
loop_
_entity_poly.entity_id
_entity_poly.type
_entity_poly.pdbx_seq_one_letter_code
_entity_poly.pdbx_strand_id
1 'polypeptide(L)'
;MAYPSWVPAGVAQRVEALVEGWRRSEEHIRLRLADIAIKANIRRGRRPHSLQSACKRMQKLLQDRLQARIDNIRDDIACIERLTRSHNDGRDYDRQELYGRWLSGLDDRKVVMFLLAACEAAHNHTRIRRQLREARLLRQEIIKAARELSRQIRTLESLDVGMPKELVSTRALLRIANPSHPDDVDAWETLRPQILGDEPDSIVKVCDELDSSAEVRSAWDSAPDLADLLEAAAMAAENYITAPLHSRQKGEKTDAIRVFAGILTRIFKFDLTDRIKHAMAVAATIAINRPDIVVTYDNVRKALDGRQPRPGKVAPEK
;
A
#
# COMPACT_ATOMS: atom_id res chain seq x y z
N MET A 1 34.21 -5.51 10.91
CA MET A 1 34.64 -4.34 10.11
C MET A 1 34.29 -3.10 10.90
N ALA A 2 35.21 -2.14 11.02
CA ALA A 2 34.96 -0.91 11.76
C ALA A 2 34.00 0.02 10.98
N TYR A 3 33.21 0.81 11.69
CA TYR A 3 32.44 1.89 11.07
C TYR A 3 33.39 3.01 10.63
N PRO A 4 33.16 3.65 9.47
CA PRO A 4 33.86 4.86 9.06
C PRO A 4 33.66 5.99 10.09
N SER A 5 34.61 6.92 10.16
CA SER A 5 34.57 8.07 11.07
C SER A 5 33.36 8.99 10.89
N TRP A 6 32.71 8.96 9.73
CA TRP A 6 31.51 9.78 9.48
C TRP A 6 30.24 9.23 10.14
N VAL A 7 30.20 7.95 10.51
CA VAL A 7 29.03 7.33 11.15
C VAL A 7 29.08 7.64 12.65
N PRO A 8 28.16 8.45 13.20
CA PRO A 8 28.13 8.70 14.64
C PRO A 8 27.93 7.40 15.42
N ALA A 9 28.52 7.30 16.62
CA ALA A 9 28.43 6.10 17.44
C ALA A 9 26.97 5.68 17.74
N GLY A 10 26.07 6.65 17.96
CA GLY A 10 24.65 6.35 18.17
C GLY A 10 23.94 5.84 16.91
N VAL A 11 24.37 6.26 15.71
CA VAL A 11 23.90 5.67 14.45
C VAL A 11 24.42 4.24 14.30
N ALA A 12 25.72 4.01 14.54
CA ALA A 12 26.32 2.68 14.48
C ALA A 12 25.60 1.69 15.40
N GLN A 13 25.38 2.07 16.67
CA GLN A 13 24.66 1.23 17.64
C GLN A 13 23.23 0.91 17.18
N ARG A 14 22.50 1.90 16.63
CA ARG A 14 21.14 1.69 16.10
C ARG A 14 21.13 0.77 14.88
N VAL A 15 22.11 0.91 13.99
CA VAL A 15 22.26 0.05 12.81
C VAL A 15 22.57 -1.38 13.22
N GLU A 16 23.44 -1.59 14.21
CA GLU A 16 23.71 -2.93 14.75
C GLU A 16 22.45 -3.57 15.35
N ALA A 17 21.72 -2.83 16.18
CA ALA A 17 20.48 -3.31 16.78
C ALA A 17 19.42 -3.64 15.71
N LEU A 18 19.33 -2.83 14.64
CA LEU A 18 18.45 -3.06 13.51
C LEU A 18 18.81 -4.34 12.74
N VAL A 19 20.09 -4.49 12.37
CA VAL A 19 20.60 -5.67 11.67
C VAL A 19 20.36 -6.93 12.49
N GLU A 20 20.60 -6.88 13.80
CA GLU A 20 20.34 -7.99 14.71
C GLU A 20 18.84 -8.34 14.78
N GLY A 21 17.96 -7.33 14.87
CA GLY A 21 16.51 -7.52 14.81
C GLY A 21 16.04 -8.16 13.50
N TRP A 22 16.64 -7.76 12.38
CA TRP A 22 16.40 -8.35 11.06
C TRP A 22 16.86 -9.81 10.98
N ARG A 23 18.05 -10.15 11.48
CA ARG A 23 18.56 -11.53 11.55
C ARG A 23 17.65 -12.44 12.38
N ARG A 24 17.17 -11.95 13.53
CA ARG A 24 16.20 -12.70 14.35
C ARG A 24 14.88 -12.93 13.62
N SER A 25 14.40 -11.91 12.90
CA SER A 25 13.18 -12.00 12.09
C SER A 25 13.33 -13.01 10.97
N GLU A 26 14.46 -13.00 10.27
CA GLU A 26 14.81 -13.99 9.26
C GLU A 26 14.77 -15.41 9.83
N GLU A 27 15.44 -15.63 10.97
CA GLU A 27 15.49 -16.94 11.61
C GLU A 27 14.10 -17.43 12.03
N HIS A 28 13.27 -16.55 12.59
CA HIS A 28 11.89 -16.89 12.91
C HIS A 28 11.08 -17.31 11.66
N ILE A 29 11.27 -16.63 10.53
CA ILE A 29 10.59 -16.98 9.27
C ILE A 29 11.08 -18.34 8.75
N ARG A 30 12.37 -18.65 8.87
CA ARG A 30 12.92 -19.97 8.51
C ARG A 30 12.32 -21.09 9.35
N LEU A 31 12.19 -20.90 10.66
CA LEU A 31 11.53 -21.87 11.54
C LEU A 31 10.08 -22.11 11.11
N ARG A 32 9.33 -21.05 10.75
CA ARG A 32 7.97 -21.19 10.22
C ARG A 32 7.93 -21.94 8.88
N LEU A 33 8.88 -21.70 7.98
CA LEU A 33 9.00 -22.43 6.72
C LEU A 33 9.24 -23.93 6.95
N ALA A 34 10.11 -24.28 7.90
CA ALA A 34 10.37 -25.66 8.29
C ALA A 34 9.12 -26.33 8.88
N ASP A 35 8.40 -25.66 9.77
CA ASP A 35 7.13 -26.15 10.34
C ASP A 35 6.06 -26.42 9.26
N ILE A 36 5.91 -25.51 8.29
CA ILE A 36 5.00 -25.71 7.15
C ILE A 36 5.39 -26.96 6.34
N ALA A 37 6.68 -27.18 6.10
CA ALA A 37 7.17 -28.35 5.38
C ALA A 37 6.88 -29.66 6.14
N ILE A 38 7.09 -29.67 7.47
CA ILE A 38 6.79 -30.82 8.33
C ILE A 38 5.29 -31.14 8.31
N LYS A 39 4.44 -30.13 8.56
CA LYS A 39 2.97 -30.29 8.55
C LYS A 39 2.43 -30.77 7.21
N ALA A 40 3.06 -30.37 6.11
CA ALA A 40 2.69 -30.84 4.79
C ALA A 40 2.98 -32.32 4.57
N ASN A 41 4.11 -32.82 5.08
CA ASN A 41 4.46 -34.23 4.99
C ASN A 41 3.47 -35.09 5.79
N ILE A 42 3.09 -34.65 7.00
CA ILE A 42 2.10 -35.35 7.85
C ILE A 42 0.72 -35.45 7.16
N ARG A 43 0.30 -34.40 6.44
CA ARG A 43 -1.03 -34.34 5.81
C ARG A 43 -1.17 -35.14 4.50
N ARG A 44 -0.08 -35.63 3.90
CA ARG A 44 -0.13 -36.37 2.63
C ARG A 44 -0.90 -37.69 2.70
N GLY A 45 -1.08 -38.28 3.88
CA GLY A 45 -1.76 -39.57 4.07
C GLY A 45 -3.28 -39.52 4.33
N ARG A 46 -3.93 -38.35 4.38
CA ARG A 46 -5.32 -38.24 4.93
C ARG A 46 -6.35 -37.48 4.07
N ARG A 47 -6.08 -37.13 2.81
CA ARG A 47 -7.01 -36.29 2.01
C ARG A 47 -7.27 -36.81 0.60
N PRO A 48 -8.51 -36.65 0.07
CA PRO A 48 -8.82 -36.95 -1.32
C PRO A 48 -8.04 -36.04 -2.29
N HIS A 49 -7.76 -36.55 -3.50
CA HIS A 49 -6.83 -35.94 -4.45
C HIS A 49 -7.16 -34.50 -4.89
N SER A 50 -8.44 -34.14 -5.00
CA SER A 50 -8.88 -32.78 -5.39
C SER A 50 -8.47 -31.73 -4.35
N LEU A 51 -8.74 -31.99 -3.07
CA LEU A 51 -8.33 -31.13 -1.95
C LEU A 51 -6.81 -31.10 -1.77
N GLN A 52 -6.12 -32.20 -2.10
CA GLN A 52 -4.67 -32.29 -2.00
C GLN A 52 -3.96 -31.31 -2.96
N SER A 53 -4.50 -31.13 -4.18
CA SER A 53 -3.93 -30.24 -5.19
C SER A 53 -4.09 -28.76 -4.83
N ALA A 54 -5.28 -28.35 -4.36
CA ALA A 54 -5.50 -26.98 -3.89
C ALA A 54 -4.63 -26.65 -2.67
N CYS A 55 -4.53 -27.57 -1.71
CA CYS A 55 -3.66 -27.40 -0.53
C CYS A 55 -2.18 -27.26 -0.91
N LYS A 56 -1.68 -28.06 -1.86
CA LYS A 56 -0.30 -27.96 -2.37
C LYS A 56 -0.03 -26.60 -3.01
N ARG A 57 -0.97 -26.07 -3.81
CA ARG A 57 -0.82 -24.74 -4.43
C ARG A 57 -0.76 -23.63 -3.39
N MET A 58 -1.70 -23.63 -2.43
CA MET A 58 -1.74 -22.63 -1.36
C MET A 58 -0.50 -22.69 -0.48
N GLN A 59 -0.01 -23.90 -0.17
CA GLN A 59 1.21 -24.10 0.59
C GLN A 59 2.43 -23.56 -0.17
N LYS A 60 2.57 -23.91 -1.46
CA LYS A 60 3.67 -23.42 -2.28
C LYS A 60 3.67 -21.89 -2.32
N LEU A 61 2.51 -21.27 -2.53
CA LEU A 61 2.36 -19.82 -2.51
C LEU A 61 2.76 -19.19 -1.16
N LEU A 62 2.45 -19.86 -0.04
CA LEU A 62 2.89 -19.41 1.28
C LEU A 62 4.41 -19.55 1.45
N GLN A 63 5.00 -20.65 0.99
CA GLN A 63 6.46 -20.86 1.02
C GLN A 63 7.19 -19.82 0.17
N ASP A 64 6.75 -19.59 -1.07
CA ASP A 64 7.31 -18.59 -1.96
C ASP A 64 7.23 -17.18 -1.35
N ARG A 65 6.13 -16.85 -0.66
CA ARG A 65 5.97 -15.56 0.05
C ARG A 65 6.95 -15.41 1.22
N LEU A 66 7.13 -16.46 2.02
CA LEU A 66 8.04 -16.41 3.16
C LEU A 66 9.50 -16.39 2.70
N GLN A 67 9.84 -17.11 1.64
CA GLN A 67 11.17 -17.08 1.04
C GLN A 67 11.50 -15.70 0.48
N ALA A 68 10.58 -15.10 -0.29
CA ALA A 68 10.77 -13.73 -0.78
C ALA A 68 10.96 -12.72 0.36
N ARG A 69 10.32 -12.94 1.52
CA ARG A 69 10.52 -12.11 2.72
C ARG A 69 11.92 -12.29 3.33
N ILE A 70 12.45 -13.51 3.36
CA ILE A 70 13.84 -13.77 3.78
C ILE A 70 14.81 -13.05 2.84
N ASP A 71 14.59 -13.19 1.53
CA ASP A 71 15.47 -12.59 0.52
C ASP A 71 15.49 -11.06 0.66
N ASN A 72 14.32 -10.42 0.85
CA ASN A 72 14.24 -8.98 1.12
C ASN A 72 14.99 -8.58 2.40
N ILE A 73 14.87 -9.34 3.50
CA ILE A 73 15.59 -9.04 4.75
C ILE A 73 17.10 -9.13 4.55
N ARG A 74 17.57 -10.11 3.80
CA ARG A 74 19.00 -10.26 3.47
C ARG A 74 19.49 -9.09 2.61
N ASP A 75 18.69 -8.69 1.62
CA ASP A 75 19.00 -7.54 0.77
C ASP A 75 19.05 -6.23 1.60
N ASP A 76 18.15 -6.06 2.56
CA ASP A 76 18.14 -4.93 3.51
C ASP A 76 19.38 -4.91 4.40
N ILE A 77 19.76 -6.06 4.99
CA ILE A 77 20.98 -6.19 5.79
C ILE A 77 22.21 -5.84 4.93
N ALA A 78 22.30 -6.42 3.73
CA ALA A 78 23.43 -6.16 2.84
C ALA A 78 23.47 -4.68 2.41
N CYS A 79 22.31 -4.06 2.16
CA CYS A 79 22.21 -2.66 1.81
C CYS A 79 22.64 -1.74 2.94
N ILE A 80 22.15 -1.96 4.18
CA ILE A 80 22.51 -1.10 5.31
C ILE A 80 23.99 -1.26 5.66
N GLU A 81 24.53 -2.48 5.55
CA GLU A 81 25.97 -2.71 5.74
C GLU A 81 26.79 -1.98 4.69
N ARG A 82 26.40 -2.01 3.41
CA ARG A 82 27.06 -1.23 2.35
C ARG A 82 27.02 0.28 2.59
N LEU A 83 25.89 0.78 3.06
CA LEU A 83 25.71 2.21 3.31
C LEU A 83 26.48 2.71 4.53
N THR A 84 26.78 1.84 5.49
CA THR A 84 27.34 2.24 6.79
C THR A 84 28.76 1.74 7.03
N ARG A 85 29.25 0.75 6.29
CA ARG A 85 30.59 0.19 6.45
C ARG A 85 31.49 0.56 5.29
N SER A 86 32.77 0.79 5.57
CA SER A 86 33.78 0.97 4.54
C SER A 86 33.95 -0.33 3.76
N HIS A 87 33.64 -0.32 2.47
CA HIS A 87 34.00 -1.40 1.55
C HIS A 87 35.37 -1.11 0.93
N ASN A 88 36.24 -2.13 0.88
CA ASN A 88 37.60 -2.04 0.36
C ASN A 88 37.66 -1.98 -1.18
N ASP A 89 36.54 -1.72 -1.84
CA ASP A 89 36.37 -1.87 -3.27
C ASP A 89 36.98 -0.69 -4.05
N GLY A 90 37.70 0.21 -3.37
CA GLY A 90 38.45 1.35 -3.91
C GLY A 90 37.60 2.48 -4.49
N ARG A 91 36.33 2.23 -4.80
CA ARG A 91 35.39 3.21 -5.39
C ARG A 91 34.52 3.95 -4.37
N ASP A 92 34.53 3.51 -3.12
CA ASP A 92 33.56 3.94 -2.10
C ASP A 92 34.12 4.91 -1.05
N TYR A 93 35.44 5.02 -0.90
CA TYR A 93 36.04 5.88 0.13
C TYR A 93 35.66 7.37 -0.07
N ASP A 94 35.86 7.90 -1.28
CA ASP A 94 35.49 9.28 -1.63
C ASP A 94 33.97 9.53 -1.49
N ARG A 95 33.15 8.50 -1.75
CA ARG A 95 31.69 8.59 -1.67
C ARG A 95 31.22 8.66 -0.23
N GLN A 96 31.83 7.89 0.66
CA GLN A 96 31.49 7.84 2.08
C GLN A 96 31.91 9.12 2.82
N GLU A 97 33.04 9.72 2.45
CA GLU A 97 33.45 11.02 3.00
C GLU A 97 32.48 12.13 2.58
N LEU A 98 32.09 12.17 1.31
CA LEU A 98 31.07 13.10 0.81
C LEU A 98 29.71 12.89 1.48
N TYR A 99 29.35 11.62 1.74
CA TYR A 99 28.13 11.26 2.43
C TYR A 99 28.09 11.79 3.86
N GLY A 100 29.18 11.61 4.62
CA GLY A 100 29.38 12.20 5.94
C GLY A 100 29.26 13.73 5.91
N ARG A 101 29.90 14.36 4.92
CA ARG A 101 29.82 15.81 4.73
C ARG A 101 28.41 16.29 4.38
N TRP A 102 27.58 15.51 3.70
CA TRP A 102 26.21 15.93 3.37
C TRP A 102 25.18 15.61 4.46
N LEU A 103 25.43 14.64 5.31
CA LEU A 103 24.55 14.33 6.43
C LEU A 103 24.93 15.05 7.74
N SER A 104 26.09 15.70 7.82
CA SER A 104 26.51 16.38 9.05
C SER A 104 25.50 17.44 9.52
N GLY A 105 25.19 17.48 10.82
CA GLY A 105 24.15 18.36 11.38
C GLY A 105 22.73 17.79 11.31
N LEU A 106 22.53 16.59 10.75
CA LEU A 106 21.37 15.77 11.09
C LEU A 106 21.62 15.08 12.43
N ASP A 107 20.57 14.92 13.23
CA ASP A 107 20.61 14.04 14.40
C ASP A 107 20.66 12.56 14.00
N ASP A 108 21.09 11.70 14.93
CA ASP A 108 21.23 10.25 14.70
C ASP A 108 19.94 9.60 14.19
N ARG A 109 18.78 10.06 14.67
CA ARG A 109 17.48 9.51 14.27
C ARG A 109 17.21 9.80 12.80
N LYS A 110 17.46 11.04 12.35
CA LYS A 110 17.33 11.43 10.94
C LYS A 110 18.32 10.69 10.06
N VAL A 111 19.56 10.50 10.50
CA VAL A 111 20.53 9.69 9.73
C VAL A 111 20.01 8.25 9.55
N VAL A 112 19.52 7.61 10.60
CA VAL A 112 18.93 6.26 10.51
C VAL A 112 17.71 6.22 9.58
N MET A 113 16.80 7.19 9.68
CA MET A 113 15.64 7.30 8.78
C MET A 113 16.06 7.46 7.32
N PHE A 114 17.10 8.25 7.07
CA PHE A 114 17.64 8.45 5.74
C PHE A 114 18.22 7.15 5.16
N LEU A 115 18.98 6.41 5.98
CA LEU A 115 19.55 5.11 5.60
C LEU A 115 18.45 4.07 5.30
N LEU A 116 17.43 3.97 6.16
CA LEU A 116 16.29 3.09 5.95
C LEU A 116 15.54 3.42 4.65
N ALA A 117 15.34 4.71 4.36
CA ALA A 117 14.71 5.14 3.12
C ALA A 117 15.55 4.77 1.88
N ALA A 118 16.88 4.75 2.00
CA ALA A 118 17.77 4.29 0.93
C ALA A 118 17.66 2.78 0.69
N CYS A 119 17.62 1.97 1.76
CA CYS A 119 17.38 0.52 1.67
C CYS A 119 16.05 0.22 0.98
N GLU A 120 14.98 0.85 1.45
CA GLU A 120 13.64 0.67 0.86
C GLU A 120 13.57 1.09 -0.61
N ALA A 121 14.32 2.12 -1.00
CA ALA A 121 14.39 2.57 -2.38
C ALA A 121 15.11 1.59 -3.31
N ALA A 122 16.01 0.75 -2.80
CA ALA A 122 16.73 -0.27 -3.57
C ALA A 122 15.86 -1.48 -3.94
N HIS A 123 14.77 -1.71 -3.22
CA HIS A 123 13.87 -2.83 -3.49
C HIS A 123 13.28 -2.79 -4.89
N ASN A 124 12.96 -3.98 -5.42
CA ASN A 124 12.30 -4.08 -6.71
C ASN A 124 10.83 -3.64 -6.61
N HIS A 125 10.59 -2.35 -6.88
CA HIS A 125 9.26 -1.75 -6.88
C HIS A 125 8.38 -2.18 -8.07
N THR A 126 8.79 -3.09 -8.95
CA THR A 126 7.94 -3.58 -10.07
C THR A 126 6.60 -4.11 -9.60
N ARG A 127 6.59 -4.94 -8.55
CA ARG A 127 5.36 -5.55 -8.03
C ARG A 127 4.43 -4.50 -7.43
N ILE A 128 4.95 -3.62 -6.58
CA ILE A 128 4.19 -2.53 -5.96
C ILE A 128 3.66 -1.57 -7.03
N ARG A 129 4.46 -1.26 -8.06
CA ARG A 129 4.03 -0.46 -9.22
C ARG A 129 2.88 -1.13 -9.97
N ARG A 130 2.98 -2.43 -10.24
CA ARG A 130 1.92 -3.18 -10.92
C ARG A 130 0.63 -3.12 -10.09
N GLN A 131 0.72 -3.39 -8.79
CA GLN A 131 -0.43 -3.32 -7.87
C GLN A 131 -1.04 -1.92 -7.79
N LEU A 132 -0.22 -0.87 -7.70
CA LEU A 132 -0.73 0.51 -7.66
C LEU A 132 -1.30 0.96 -9.01
N ARG A 133 -0.78 0.45 -10.12
CA ARG A 133 -1.35 0.68 -11.46
C ARG A 133 -2.70 -0.02 -11.60
N GLU A 134 -2.77 -1.30 -11.24
CA GLU A 134 -4.02 -2.08 -11.21
C GLU A 134 -5.04 -1.39 -10.31
N ALA A 135 -4.66 -0.98 -9.10
CA ALA A 135 -5.53 -0.25 -8.19
C ALA A 135 -6.05 1.07 -8.78
N ARG A 136 -5.22 1.81 -9.54
CA ARG A 136 -5.68 3.02 -10.24
C ARG A 136 -6.65 2.76 -11.37
N LEU A 137 -6.40 1.72 -12.16
CA LEU A 137 -7.29 1.33 -13.24
C LEU A 137 -8.64 0.90 -12.66
N LEU A 138 -8.63 0.02 -11.66
CA LEU A 138 -9.83 -0.39 -10.93
C LEU A 138 -10.55 0.80 -10.31
N ARG A 139 -9.83 1.75 -9.70
CA ARG A 139 -10.43 2.99 -9.17
C ARG A 139 -11.14 3.79 -10.26
N GLN A 140 -10.53 3.96 -11.44
CA GLN A 140 -11.15 4.67 -12.57
C GLN A 140 -12.37 3.92 -13.10
N GLU A 141 -12.30 2.61 -13.20
CA GLU A 141 -13.41 1.75 -13.60
C GLU A 141 -14.57 1.83 -12.61
N ILE A 142 -14.29 1.80 -11.30
CA ILE A 142 -15.30 1.97 -10.24
C ILE A 142 -15.97 3.34 -10.35
N ILE A 143 -15.20 4.43 -10.47
CA ILE A 143 -15.75 5.79 -10.62
C ILE A 143 -16.68 5.86 -11.84
N LYS A 144 -16.22 5.34 -12.99
CA LYS A 144 -17.00 5.35 -14.23
C LYS A 144 -18.27 4.53 -14.10
N ALA A 145 -18.16 3.31 -13.58
CA ALA A 145 -19.29 2.40 -13.43
C ALA A 145 -20.33 2.93 -12.43
N ALA A 146 -19.89 3.44 -11.29
CA ALA A 146 -20.77 3.98 -10.26
C ALA A 146 -21.56 5.20 -10.76
N ARG A 147 -20.90 6.15 -11.44
CA ARG A 147 -21.55 7.32 -12.05
C ARG A 147 -22.50 6.94 -13.19
N GLU A 148 -22.10 6.00 -14.03
CA GLU A 148 -22.95 5.52 -15.11
C GLU A 148 -24.23 4.87 -14.58
N LEU A 149 -24.10 3.99 -13.59
CA LEU A 149 -25.24 3.31 -12.98
C LEU A 149 -26.14 4.30 -12.24
N SER A 150 -25.57 5.23 -11.47
CA SER A 150 -26.32 6.32 -10.81
C SER A 150 -27.14 7.12 -11.83
N ARG A 151 -26.54 7.52 -12.96
CA ARG A 151 -27.23 8.22 -14.06
C ARG A 151 -28.36 7.40 -14.67
N GLN A 152 -28.14 6.10 -14.90
CA GLN A 152 -29.15 5.20 -15.47
C GLN A 152 -30.34 5.02 -14.52
N ILE A 153 -30.10 4.83 -13.22
CA ILE A 153 -31.15 4.72 -12.20
C ILE A 153 -32.02 5.99 -12.19
N ARG A 154 -31.40 7.17 -12.12
CA ARG A 154 -32.13 8.46 -12.15
C ARG A 154 -32.91 8.66 -13.45
N THR A 155 -32.37 8.21 -14.58
CA THR A 155 -33.09 8.27 -15.86
C THR A 155 -34.31 7.35 -15.83
N LEU A 156 -34.16 6.13 -15.32
CA LEU A 156 -35.28 5.20 -15.19
C LEU A 156 -36.37 5.73 -14.24
N GLU A 157 -35.99 6.36 -13.12
CA GLU A 157 -36.94 7.04 -12.22
C GLU A 157 -37.77 8.10 -12.95
N SER A 158 -37.14 8.88 -13.84
CA SER A 158 -37.82 9.94 -14.58
C SER A 158 -38.83 9.45 -15.62
N LEU A 159 -38.78 8.17 -16.01
CA LEU A 159 -39.64 7.60 -17.06
C LEU A 159 -41.02 7.15 -16.54
N ASP A 160 -41.23 7.12 -15.22
CA ASP A 160 -42.48 6.68 -14.56
C ASP A 160 -43.01 5.30 -15.03
N VAL A 161 -42.12 4.43 -15.48
CA VAL A 161 -42.45 3.06 -15.88
C VAL A 161 -42.27 2.17 -14.66
N GLY A 162 -43.37 1.83 -13.98
CA GLY A 162 -43.45 1.06 -12.73
C GLY A 162 -42.22 0.20 -12.41
N MET A 163 -41.25 0.79 -11.72
CA MET A 163 -39.94 0.18 -11.48
C MET A 163 -39.94 -0.74 -10.25
N PRO A 164 -39.11 -1.80 -10.27
CA PRO A 164 -38.77 -2.52 -9.06
C PRO A 164 -38.16 -1.57 -8.03
N LYS A 165 -38.72 -1.53 -6.82
CA LYS A 165 -38.27 -0.62 -5.75
C LYS A 165 -36.83 -0.91 -5.32
N GLU A 166 -36.34 -2.13 -5.56
CA GLU A 166 -34.98 -2.57 -5.25
C GLU A 166 -33.90 -1.86 -6.07
N LEU A 167 -34.25 -1.31 -7.25
CA LEU A 167 -33.29 -0.59 -8.09
C LEU A 167 -33.04 0.85 -7.64
N VAL A 168 -33.90 1.38 -6.79
CA VAL A 168 -33.93 2.80 -6.39
C VAL A 168 -33.84 2.97 -4.88
N SER A 169 -34.50 2.11 -4.11
CA SER A 169 -34.50 2.16 -2.66
C SER A 169 -33.42 1.28 -2.05
N THR A 170 -32.48 1.91 -1.34
CA THR A 170 -31.47 1.25 -0.49
C THR A 170 -32.12 0.26 0.49
N ARG A 171 -33.26 0.65 1.09
CA ARG A 171 -34.01 -0.21 2.02
C ARG A 171 -34.56 -1.46 1.33
N ALA A 172 -35.15 -1.33 0.15
CA ALA A 172 -35.66 -2.48 -0.61
C ALA A 172 -34.53 -3.41 -1.06
N LEU A 173 -33.40 -2.86 -1.48
CA LEU A 173 -32.21 -3.64 -1.85
C LEU A 173 -31.66 -4.42 -0.65
N LEU A 174 -31.54 -3.79 0.52
CA LEU A 174 -31.07 -4.44 1.74
C LEU A 174 -32.00 -5.57 2.21
N ARG A 175 -33.30 -5.48 1.91
CA ARG A 175 -34.26 -6.54 2.22
C ARG A 175 -33.94 -7.85 1.50
N ILE A 176 -33.37 -7.78 0.30
CA ILE A 176 -33.00 -8.96 -0.50
C ILE A 176 -31.50 -9.28 -0.47
N ALA A 177 -30.67 -8.38 0.06
CA ALA A 177 -29.22 -8.57 0.13
C ALA A 177 -28.84 -9.60 1.22
N ASN A 178 -27.90 -10.49 0.88
CA ASN A 178 -27.28 -11.41 1.83
C ASN A 178 -25.81 -11.03 2.06
N PRO A 179 -25.30 -11.21 3.29
CA PRO A 179 -23.91 -10.96 3.59
C PRO A 179 -23.01 -11.89 2.78
N SER A 180 -21.83 -11.41 2.43
CA SER A 180 -20.87 -12.19 1.65
C SER A 180 -20.21 -13.32 2.44
N HIS A 181 -20.27 -13.28 3.78
CA HIS A 181 -19.68 -14.28 4.66
C HIS A 181 -20.78 -15.20 5.24
N PRO A 182 -20.62 -16.54 5.16
CA PRO A 182 -21.64 -17.49 5.64
C PRO A 182 -21.97 -17.33 7.13
N ASP A 183 -20.95 -17.06 7.95
CA ASP A 183 -21.11 -16.94 9.40
C ASP A 183 -21.92 -15.70 9.83
N ASP A 184 -22.08 -14.72 8.93
CA ASP A 184 -22.84 -13.48 9.20
C ASP A 184 -24.31 -13.59 8.79
N VAL A 185 -24.71 -14.69 8.12
CA VAL A 185 -26.07 -14.86 7.57
C VAL A 185 -27.10 -14.89 8.70
N ASP A 186 -26.90 -15.73 9.72
CA ASP A 186 -27.84 -15.88 10.83
C ASP A 186 -27.99 -14.56 11.62
N ALA A 187 -26.88 -13.85 11.84
CA ALA A 187 -26.87 -12.56 12.51
C ALA A 187 -27.61 -11.50 11.69
N TRP A 188 -27.38 -11.45 10.38
CA TRP A 188 -28.07 -10.53 9.49
C TRP A 188 -29.55 -10.86 9.37
N GLU A 189 -29.95 -12.12 9.24
CA GLU A 189 -31.37 -12.51 9.20
C GLU A 189 -32.11 -12.17 10.49
N THR A 190 -31.43 -12.29 11.64
CA THR A 190 -31.99 -11.90 12.94
C THR A 190 -32.16 -10.38 13.07
N LEU A 191 -31.16 -9.60 12.65
CA LEU A 191 -31.16 -8.14 12.83
C LEU A 191 -31.87 -7.38 11.70
N ARG A 192 -32.00 -7.97 10.51
CA ARG A 192 -32.57 -7.32 9.32
C ARG A 192 -33.98 -6.76 9.57
N PRO A 193 -34.93 -7.48 10.20
CA PRO A 193 -36.25 -6.93 10.48
C PRO A 193 -36.22 -5.69 11.39
N GLN A 194 -35.33 -5.68 12.39
CA GLN A 194 -35.16 -4.56 13.33
C GLN A 194 -34.53 -3.36 12.63
N ILE A 195 -33.43 -3.59 11.91
CA ILE A 195 -32.71 -2.55 11.16
C ILE A 195 -33.62 -1.91 10.11
N LEU A 196 -34.40 -2.72 9.39
CA LEU A 196 -35.30 -2.23 8.35
C LEU A 196 -36.64 -1.70 8.90
N GLY A 197 -36.90 -1.84 10.20
CA GLY A 197 -38.17 -1.43 10.81
C GLY A 197 -39.38 -2.21 10.29
N ASP A 198 -39.18 -3.48 9.92
CA ASP A 198 -40.20 -4.39 9.37
C ASP A 198 -40.85 -5.27 10.44
N GLU A 199 -40.41 -5.20 11.71
CA GLU A 199 -41.02 -5.97 12.80
C GLU A 199 -42.47 -5.53 13.07
N PRO A 200 -43.46 -6.44 12.96
CA PRO A 200 -44.84 -6.15 13.28
C PRO A 200 -45.05 -6.26 14.80
N ASP A 201 -44.97 -5.14 15.54
CA ASP A 201 -45.44 -4.94 16.94
C ASP A 201 -45.18 -6.08 17.96
N SER A 202 -44.20 -6.96 17.72
CA SER A 202 -44.10 -8.24 18.44
C SER A 202 -43.04 -8.21 19.54
N ILE A 203 -43.50 -7.88 20.76
CA ILE A 203 -43.15 -8.59 22.01
C ILE A 203 -41.65 -8.66 22.36
N VAL A 204 -40.89 -7.56 22.26
CA VAL A 204 -39.73 -7.35 23.16
C VAL A 204 -39.84 -5.98 23.79
N LYS A 205 -40.53 -5.96 24.93
CA LYS A 205 -40.71 -4.83 25.84
C LYS A 205 -39.45 -4.55 26.67
N VAL A 206 -38.28 -4.59 26.04
CA VAL A 206 -36.98 -4.49 26.71
C VAL A 206 -36.08 -3.54 25.93
N CYS A 207 -36.54 -2.30 25.75
CA CYS A 207 -35.77 -1.04 25.65
C CYS A 207 -36.76 0.11 25.37
N ASP A 208 -37.62 0.43 26.34
CA ASP A 208 -38.75 1.37 26.23
C ASP A 208 -38.38 2.86 26.07
N GLU A 209 -37.17 3.24 25.62
CA GLU A 209 -36.81 4.67 25.50
C GLU A 209 -36.13 5.10 24.18
N LEU A 210 -35.86 4.21 23.21
CA LEU A 210 -35.22 4.62 21.94
C LEU A 210 -35.82 4.07 20.63
N ASP A 211 -36.73 3.09 20.67
CA ASP A 211 -37.19 2.39 19.44
C ASP A 211 -38.66 2.64 19.11
N SER A 212 -39.02 3.91 18.90
CA SER A 212 -40.29 4.20 18.24
C SER A 212 -40.13 3.98 16.73
N SER A 213 -40.85 2.98 16.22
CA SER A 213 -40.91 2.57 14.80
C SER A 213 -41.14 3.75 13.81
N ALA A 214 -41.64 4.90 14.27
CA ALA A 214 -41.79 6.11 13.46
C ALA A 214 -40.45 6.81 13.16
N GLU A 215 -39.52 6.86 14.12
CA GLU A 215 -38.21 7.50 13.93
C GLU A 215 -37.33 6.68 13.00
N VAL A 216 -37.32 5.35 13.14
CA VAL A 216 -36.60 4.43 12.24
C VAL A 216 -37.19 4.48 10.82
N ARG A 217 -38.52 4.50 10.69
CA ARG A 217 -39.18 4.70 9.38
C ARG A 217 -38.82 6.05 8.78
N SER A 218 -38.89 7.13 9.56
CA SER A 218 -38.50 8.47 9.12
C SER A 218 -37.03 8.54 8.71
N ALA A 219 -36.14 7.83 9.40
CA ALA A 219 -34.72 7.74 9.05
C ALA A 219 -34.51 7.01 7.72
N TRP A 220 -35.27 5.95 7.45
CA TRP A 220 -35.24 5.26 6.16
C TRP A 220 -35.86 6.05 5.02
N ASP A 221 -36.93 6.79 5.28
CA ASP A 221 -37.55 7.67 4.29
C ASP A 221 -36.62 8.85 3.95
N SER A 222 -35.71 9.20 4.86
CA SER A 222 -34.67 10.21 4.67
C SER A 222 -33.32 9.62 4.23
N ALA A 223 -33.22 8.30 4.09
CA ALA A 223 -31.98 7.66 3.72
C ALA A 223 -31.63 7.96 2.25
N PRO A 224 -30.35 8.10 1.89
CA PRO A 224 -29.94 8.26 0.51
C PRO A 224 -30.41 7.09 -0.35
N ASP A 225 -30.83 7.40 -1.58
CA ASP A 225 -31.17 6.39 -2.57
C ASP A 225 -29.90 5.65 -3.07
N LEU A 226 -30.09 4.59 -3.86
CA LEU A 226 -28.96 3.84 -4.39
C LEU A 226 -28.07 4.70 -5.31
N ALA A 227 -28.65 5.64 -6.06
CA ALA A 227 -27.91 6.50 -6.97
C ALA A 227 -26.98 7.46 -6.22
N ASP A 228 -27.40 7.98 -5.08
CA ASP A 228 -26.64 8.83 -4.17
C ASP A 228 -25.54 8.05 -3.46
N LEU A 229 -25.80 6.81 -3.04
CA LEU A 229 -24.76 5.93 -2.50
C LEU A 229 -23.68 5.60 -3.53
N LEU A 230 -24.06 5.38 -4.79
CA LEU A 230 -23.11 5.16 -5.89
C LEU A 230 -22.27 6.41 -6.18
N GLU A 231 -22.86 7.61 -6.12
CA GLU A 231 -22.09 8.85 -6.25
C GLU A 231 -21.14 9.04 -5.05
N ALA A 232 -21.58 8.72 -3.84
CA ALA A 232 -20.72 8.74 -2.66
C ALA A 232 -19.55 7.74 -2.79
N ALA A 233 -19.78 6.56 -3.33
CA ALA A 233 -18.73 5.58 -3.63
C ALA A 233 -17.74 6.11 -4.70
N ALA A 234 -18.25 6.79 -5.73
CA ALA A 234 -17.41 7.43 -6.74
C ALA A 234 -16.55 8.54 -6.13
N MET A 235 -17.13 9.41 -5.29
CA MET A 235 -16.39 10.45 -4.56
C MET A 235 -15.34 9.85 -3.61
N ALA A 236 -15.67 8.78 -2.88
CA ALA A 236 -14.71 8.08 -2.03
C ALA A 236 -13.55 7.50 -2.84
N ALA A 237 -13.84 6.91 -4.01
CA ALA A 237 -12.82 6.41 -4.93
C ALA A 237 -11.96 7.54 -5.52
N GLU A 238 -12.53 8.72 -5.82
CA GLU A 238 -11.76 9.90 -6.24
C GLU A 238 -10.80 10.36 -5.15
N ASN A 239 -11.29 10.41 -3.91
CA ASN A 239 -10.54 10.80 -2.72
C ASN A 239 -9.53 9.73 -2.28
N TYR A 240 -9.59 8.50 -2.81
CA TYR A 240 -8.59 7.47 -2.54
C TYR A 240 -7.24 7.87 -3.18
N ILE A 241 -6.36 8.45 -2.35
CA ILE A 241 -5.02 8.91 -2.74
C ILE A 241 -4.13 7.70 -2.97
N THR A 242 -4.05 7.24 -4.22
CA THR A 242 -2.95 6.38 -4.64
C THR A 242 -1.71 7.24 -4.89
N ALA A 243 -0.75 7.23 -3.96
CA ALA A 243 0.53 7.92 -4.07
C ALA A 243 1.02 7.98 -5.54
N PRO A 244 1.14 9.16 -6.17
CA PRO A 244 1.27 9.27 -7.62
C PRO A 244 2.62 8.77 -8.12
N LEU A 245 2.71 7.47 -8.39
CA LEU A 245 3.72 6.84 -9.24
C LEU A 245 3.42 7.27 -10.67
N HIS A 246 4.08 8.34 -11.12
CA HIS A 246 3.95 8.84 -12.47
C HIS A 246 4.47 7.77 -13.44
N SER A 247 3.57 6.97 -14.00
CA SER A 247 3.86 5.91 -14.96
C SER A 247 4.11 6.52 -16.35
N ARG A 248 5.25 7.19 -16.51
CA ARG A 248 5.97 7.09 -17.77
C ARG A 248 7.08 6.09 -17.51
N GLN A 249 7.30 5.14 -18.42
CA GLN A 249 8.45 4.23 -18.40
C GLN A 249 9.71 5.04 -18.11
N LYS A 250 10.12 5.09 -16.85
CA LYS A 250 11.34 5.74 -16.42
C LYS A 250 12.14 4.64 -15.76
N GLY A 251 13.40 4.55 -16.15
CA GLY A 251 14.28 3.46 -15.76
C GLY A 251 14.31 3.27 -14.24
N GLU A 252 14.67 2.07 -13.81
CA GLU A 252 14.80 1.64 -12.42
C GLU A 252 15.45 2.69 -11.51
N LYS A 253 16.50 3.36 -12.01
CA LYS A 253 17.15 4.51 -11.36
C LYS A 253 16.19 5.62 -10.95
N THR A 254 15.33 6.09 -11.85
CA THR A 254 14.44 7.23 -11.56
C THR A 254 13.37 6.84 -10.54
N ASP A 255 12.91 5.59 -10.58
CA ASP A 255 11.92 5.10 -9.65
C ASP A 255 12.50 4.92 -8.26
N ALA A 256 13.71 4.36 -8.13
CA ALA A 256 14.42 4.30 -6.86
C ALA A 256 14.55 5.70 -6.23
N ILE A 257 15.00 6.71 -7.00
CA ILE A 257 15.11 8.10 -6.52
C ILE A 257 13.76 8.66 -6.03
N ARG A 258 12.67 8.40 -6.77
CA ARG A 258 11.34 8.92 -6.42
C ARG A 258 10.76 8.24 -5.21
N VAL A 259 10.95 6.93 -5.06
CA VAL A 259 10.57 6.19 -3.86
C VAL A 259 11.37 6.74 -2.68
N PHE A 260 12.68 6.89 -2.83
CA PHE A 260 13.55 7.46 -1.80
C PHE A 260 13.05 8.84 -1.34
N ALA A 261 12.86 9.78 -2.27
CA ALA A 261 12.31 11.10 -1.95
C ALA A 261 10.91 11.04 -1.33
N GLY A 262 10.07 10.13 -1.82
CA GLY A 262 8.71 9.93 -1.31
C GLY A 262 8.70 9.50 0.16
N ILE A 263 9.56 8.53 0.51
CA ILE A 263 9.72 8.07 1.90
C ILE A 263 10.26 9.21 2.77
N LEU A 264 11.34 9.87 2.33
CA LEU A 264 11.95 10.99 3.07
C LEU A 264 10.94 12.10 3.36
N THR A 265 10.21 12.58 2.35
CA THR A 265 9.31 13.73 2.49
C THR A 265 7.98 13.38 3.14
N ARG A 266 7.35 12.26 2.77
CA ARG A 266 5.98 11.94 3.20
C ARG A 266 5.96 11.23 4.55
N ILE A 267 6.89 10.30 4.75
CA ILE A 267 6.95 9.46 5.95
C ILE A 267 7.84 10.15 6.99
N PHE A 268 9.07 10.49 6.63
CA PHE A 268 10.06 11.03 7.59
C PHE A 268 10.12 12.55 7.67
N LYS A 269 9.32 13.27 6.88
CA LYS A 269 9.19 14.74 6.90
C LYS A 269 10.52 15.49 6.71
N PHE A 270 11.37 15.01 5.81
CA PHE A 270 12.59 15.69 5.40
C PHE A 270 12.32 16.82 4.43
N ASP A 271 13.03 17.93 4.61
CA ASP A 271 13.21 18.96 3.59
C ASP A 271 14.31 18.53 2.62
N LEU A 272 13.96 18.39 1.33
CA LEU A 272 14.91 17.99 0.29
C LEU A 272 15.78 19.17 -0.17
N THR A 273 16.63 19.66 0.72
CA THR A 273 17.68 20.63 0.38
C THR A 273 18.65 20.04 -0.65
N ASP A 274 19.43 20.87 -1.33
CA ASP A 274 20.43 20.37 -2.29
C ASP A 274 21.43 19.42 -1.66
N ARG A 275 21.79 19.68 -0.41
CA ARG A 275 22.64 18.81 0.39
C ARG A 275 22.03 17.42 0.57
N ILE A 276 20.74 17.33 0.92
CA ILE A 276 20.02 16.05 1.04
C ILE A 276 19.92 15.37 -0.33
N LYS A 277 19.66 16.10 -1.41
CA LYS A 277 19.63 15.54 -2.78
C LYS A 277 21.00 14.98 -3.20
N HIS A 278 22.10 15.62 -2.82
CA HIS A 278 23.45 15.08 -3.04
C HIS A 278 23.68 13.78 -2.26
N ALA A 279 23.32 13.76 -0.96
CA ALA A 279 23.37 12.55 -0.15
C ALA A 279 22.53 11.43 -0.76
N MET A 280 21.34 11.75 -1.29
CA MET A 280 20.47 10.77 -1.95
C MET A 280 21.12 10.15 -3.18
N ALA A 281 21.83 10.94 -3.99
CA ALA A 281 22.51 10.43 -5.17
C ALA A 281 23.56 9.37 -4.82
N VAL A 282 24.36 9.63 -3.79
CA VAL A 282 25.36 8.66 -3.31
C VAL A 282 24.69 7.45 -2.67
N ALA A 283 23.75 7.65 -1.75
CA ALA A 283 23.04 6.54 -1.11
C ALA A 283 22.29 5.66 -2.12
N ALA A 284 21.61 6.25 -3.11
CA ALA A 284 20.93 5.48 -4.15
C ALA A 284 21.92 4.66 -5.01
N THR A 285 23.09 5.21 -5.32
CA THR A 285 24.14 4.47 -6.05
C THR A 285 24.62 3.26 -5.26
N ILE A 286 24.90 3.45 -3.96
CA ILE A 286 25.36 2.38 -3.06
C ILE A 286 24.26 1.34 -2.82
N ALA A 287 23.02 1.80 -2.63
CA ALA A 287 21.89 0.94 -2.29
C ALA A 287 21.48 0.06 -3.47
N ILE A 288 21.38 0.62 -4.69
CA ILE A 288 21.08 -0.12 -5.93
C ILE A 288 22.15 -1.17 -6.23
N ASN A 289 23.43 -0.84 -5.95
CA ASN A 289 24.56 -1.77 -6.08
C ASN A 289 24.64 -2.51 -7.43
N ARG A 290 24.49 -1.77 -8.53
CA ARG A 290 24.67 -2.31 -9.89
C ARG A 290 25.76 -1.54 -10.63
N PRO A 291 26.69 -2.24 -11.32
CA PRO A 291 27.87 -1.61 -11.91
C PRO A 291 27.52 -0.62 -13.03
N ASP A 292 26.39 -0.82 -13.71
CA ASP A 292 25.88 -0.01 -14.82
C ASP A 292 25.00 1.16 -14.35
N ILE A 293 24.60 1.21 -13.07
CA ILE A 293 23.68 2.21 -12.55
C ILE A 293 24.42 3.14 -11.57
N VAL A 294 24.80 4.31 -12.07
CA VAL A 294 25.27 5.42 -11.24
C VAL A 294 24.17 6.49 -11.14
N VAL A 295 23.90 6.92 -9.91
CA VAL A 295 22.96 7.99 -9.60
C VAL A 295 23.71 9.27 -9.31
N THR A 296 23.53 10.28 -10.15
CA THR A 296 24.12 11.61 -9.95
C THR A 296 23.11 12.57 -9.30
N TYR A 297 23.59 13.65 -8.68
CA TYR A 297 22.74 14.73 -8.19
C TYR A 297 21.78 15.23 -9.27
N ASP A 298 22.26 15.36 -10.51
CA ASP A 298 21.47 15.84 -11.63
C ASP A 298 20.36 14.84 -12.03
N ASN A 299 20.56 13.53 -11.78
CA ASN A 299 19.49 12.54 -11.87
C ASN A 299 18.44 12.74 -10.78
N VAL A 300 18.87 13.03 -9.54
CA VAL A 300 17.97 13.32 -8.42
C VAL A 300 17.13 14.55 -8.73
N ARG A 301 17.78 15.66 -9.07
CA ARG A 301 17.15 16.92 -9.46
C ARG A 301 16.11 16.71 -10.57
N LYS A 302 16.47 16.10 -11.70
CA LYS A 302 15.54 15.83 -12.81
C LYS A 302 14.38 14.90 -12.45
N ALA A 303 14.61 13.94 -11.55
CA ALA A 303 13.57 13.00 -11.12
C ALA A 303 12.50 13.68 -10.25
N LEU A 304 12.92 14.66 -9.44
CA LEU A 304 12.08 15.43 -8.50
C LEU A 304 11.44 16.65 -9.15
N ASP A 305 12.20 17.41 -9.94
CA ASP A 305 11.77 18.64 -10.62
C ASP A 305 10.88 18.36 -11.85
N GLY A 306 10.59 17.09 -12.14
CA GLY A 306 9.69 16.66 -13.22
C GLY A 306 8.23 17.11 -13.08
N ARG A 307 7.95 18.10 -12.22
CA ARG A 307 6.72 18.88 -12.12
C ARG A 307 7.01 20.38 -12.32
N GLN A 308 7.36 20.77 -13.53
CA GLN A 308 6.56 21.80 -14.17
C GLN A 308 6.26 21.31 -15.59
N PRO A 309 4.98 21.16 -15.99
CA PRO A 309 4.70 21.21 -17.42
C PRO A 309 5.32 22.52 -17.92
N ARG A 310 6.14 22.44 -18.97
CA ARG A 310 6.53 23.66 -19.68
C ARG A 310 5.21 24.36 -20.02
N PRO A 311 5.02 25.66 -19.69
CA PRO A 311 3.87 26.39 -20.20
C PRO A 311 3.86 26.16 -21.70
N GLY A 312 2.78 25.53 -22.17
CA GLY A 312 2.64 25.13 -23.55
C GLY A 312 2.91 26.34 -24.43
N LYS A 313 3.74 26.16 -25.46
CA LYS A 313 3.55 26.94 -26.68
C LYS A 313 2.11 26.66 -27.10
N VAL A 314 1.21 27.58 -26.81
CA VAL A 314 -0.09 27.68 -27.46
C VAL A 314 0.25 27.77 -28.94
N ALA A 315 -0.07 26.72 -29.70
CA ALA A 315 -0.01 26.81 -31.15
C ALA A 315 -1.00 27.92 -31.54
N PRO A 316 -0.60 28.90 -32.37
CA PRO A 316 -1.54 29.92 -32.82
C PRO A 316 -2.67 29.21 -33.56
N GLU A 317 -3.90 29.45 -33.11
CA GLU A 317 -5.10 29.06 -33.85
C GLU A 317 -5.02 29.67 -35.25
N LYS A 318 -5.19 28.81 -36.26
CA LYS A 318 -5.48 29.19 -37.63
C LYS A 318 -6.94 28.88 -37.91
#